data_AF-A0AAN9ITC2-F1
#
_entry.id   AF-A0AAN9ITC2-F1
#
_cell.length_a   1.000
_cell.length_b   1.000
_cell.length_c   1.000
_cell.angle_alpha   90.00
_cell.angle_beta   90.00
_cell.angle_gamma   90.00
#
_symmetry.space_group_name_H-M   'P 1'
#
loop_
_entity.id
_entity.type
_entity.pdbx_description
1 polymer ?
#
loop_
_entity_poly.entity_id
_entity_poly.type
_entity_poly.pdbx_seq_one_letter_code
_entity_poly.pdbx_strand_id
1 'polypeptide(L)'
;MDQEKDDLKYKMDRIEICHPNVILVERTVSRDIQESILVKGMTLVLDMKLHHLQRVARCTGSPILSCDDLNGQKLRHCDSLYFEKFVEEHDGAVEGGKRPIKTLMFIEGCPTRLGCTILLKGLHSDELKRIKMPKVKVQKLGP
;
A
#
# COMPACT_ATOMS: atom_id res chain seq x y z
N MET A 1 6.64 10.08 32.04
CA MET A 1 6.45 8.92 31.13
C MET A 1 5.04 8.90 30.54
N ASP A 2 4.14 9.77 30.96
CA ASP A 2 2.73 9.76 30.52
C ASP A 2 2.52 10.41 29.15
N GLN A 3 3.35 11.39 28.78
CA GLN A 3 3.24 12.13 27.50
C GLN A 3 3.23 11.23 26.26
N GLU A 4 4.07 10.18 26.21
CA GLU A 4 4.19 9.30 25.04
C GLU A 4 2.97 8.38 24.90
N LYS A 5 2.45 7.89 26.03
CA LYS A 5 1.22 7.08 26.05
C LYS A 5 0.00 7.91 25.67
N ASP A 6 -0.06 9.15 26.13
CA ASP A 6 -1.16 10.06 25.80
C ASP A 6 -1.15 10.44 24.31
N ASP A 7 0.03 10.66 23.71
CA ASP A 7 0.16 10.90 22.26
C ASP A 7 -0.29 9.70 21.42
N LEU A 8 0.13 8.48 21.80
CA LEU A 8 -0.30 7.25 21.12
C LEU A 8 -1.82 7.06 21.18
N LYS A 9 -2.40 7.31 22.36
CA LYS A 9 -3.85 7.23 22.56
C LYS A 9 -4.59 8.26 21.72
N TYR A 10 -4.14 9.51 21.74
CA TYR A 10 -4.71 10.58 20.92
C TYR A 10 -4.68 10.22 19.42
N LYS A 11 -3.55 9.69 18.93
CA LYS A 11 -3.44 9.25 17.53
C LYS A 11 -4.41 8.13 17.19
N MET A 12 -4.56 7.16 18.09
CA MET A 12 -5.52 6.08 17.92
C MET A 12 -6.96 6.60 17.85
N ASP A 13 -7.34 7.48 18.78
CA ASP A 13 -8.69 8.04 18.85
C ASP A 13 -9.04 8.80 17.56
N ARG A 14 -8.07 9.52 16.97
CA ARG A 14 -8.24 10.21 15.68
C ARG A 14 -8.46 9.24 14.51
N ILE A 15 -7.66 8.16 14.45
CA ILE A 15 -7.82 7.12 13.42
C ILE A 15 -9.19 6.45 13.56
N GLU A 16 -9.60 6.13 14.79
CA GLU A 16 -10.85 5.43 15.07
C GLU A 16 -12.07 6.23 14.65
N ILE A 17 -12.10 7.55 14.87
CA ILE A 17 -13.21 8.42 14.46
C ILE A 17 -13.48 8.32 12.95
N CYS A 18 -12.43 8.13 12.15
CA CYS A 18 -12.57 8.00 10.70
C CYS A 18 -13.12 6.64 10.27
N HIS A 19 -13.12 5.63 11.14
CA HIS A 19 -13.53 4.24 10.86
C HIS A 19 -12.95 3.67 9.54
N PRO A 20 -11.62 3.73 9.32
CA PRO A 20 -11.03 3.24 8.08
C PRO A 20 -11.06 1.71 7.99
N ASN A 21 -11.35 1.15 6.82
CA ASN A 21 -11.14 -0.29 6.58
C ASN A 21 -9.66 -0.64 6.33
N VAL A 22 -8.92 0.30 5.74
CA VAL A 22 -7.53 0.14 5.34
C VAL A 22 -6.74 1.38 5.72
N ILE A 23 -5.58 1.18 6.33
CA ILE A 23 -4.62 2.21 6.71
C ILE A 23 -3.29 1.91 6.01
N LEU A 24 -2.80 2.86 5.22
CA LEU A 24 -1.51 2.78 4.54
C LEU A 24 -0.56 3.81 5.17
N VAL A 25 0.62 3.38 5.63
CA VAL A 25 1.58 4.27 6.31
C VAL A 25 2.95 4.24 5.65
N GLU A 26 3.66 5.36 5.70
CA GLU A 26 4.97 5.49 5.04
C GLU A 26 6.06 4.68 5.74
N ARG A 27 5.96 4.57 7.07
CA ARG A 27 6.95 3.98 7.94
C ARG A 27 6.30 2.93 8.82
N THR A 28 6.97 2.61 9.92
CA THR A 28 6.44 1.76 10.98
C THR A 28 5.50 2.52 11.92
N VAL A 29 4.79 1.76 12.73
CA VAL A 29 3.82 2.18 13.74
C VAL A 29 4.12 1.40 15.02
N SER A 30 3.88 1.96 16.20
CA SER A 30 4.13 1.25 17.48
C SER A 30 3.28 -0.02 17.59
N ARG A 31 3.77 -1.02 18.33
CA ARG A 31 3.06 -2.30 18.51
C ARG A 31 1.67 -2.10 19.11
N ASP A 32 1.56 -1.24 20.12
CA ASP A 32 0.28 -0.94 20.78
C ASP A 32 -0.77 -0.43 19.78
N ILE A 33 -0.36 0.43 18.82
CA ILE A 33 -1.27 0.91 17.78
C ILE A 33 -1.59 -0.22 16.78
N GLN A 34 -0.60 -1.02 16.37
CA GLN A 34 -0.84 -2.16 15.48
C GLN A 34 -1.85 -3.16 16.06
N GLU A 35 -1.71 -3.48 17.35
CA GLU A 35 -2.61 -4.39 18.07
C GLU A 35 -4.02 -3.79 18.20
N SER A 36 -4.14 -2.51 18.52
CA SER A 36 -5.44 -1.83 18.57
C SER A 36 -6.14 -1.81 17.21
N ILE A 37 -5.41 -1.55 16.12
CA ILE A 37 -5.92 -1.59 14.75
C ILE A 37 -6.39 -3.02 14.40
N LEU A 38 -5.60 -4.04 14.77
CA LEU A 38 -5.92 -5.45 14.53
C LEU A 38 -7.18 -5.89 15.29
N VAL A 39 -7.32 -5.53 16.57
CA VAL A 39 -8.49 -5.86 17.39
C VAL A 39 -9.77 -5.23 16.81
N LYS A 40 -9.65 -4.05 16.19
CA LYS A 40 -10.76 -3.37 15.50
C LYS A 40 -11.05 -3.92 14.10
N GLY A 41 -10.29 -4.92 13.63
CA GLY A 41 -10.50 -5.55 12.32
C GLY A 41 -10.11 -4.68 11.12
N MET A 42 -9.24 -3.68 11.32
CA MET A 42 -8.76 -2.79 10.26
C MET A 42 -7.48 -3.36 9.64
N THR A 43 -7.28 -3.17 8.34
CA THR A 43 -6.06 -3.60 7.65
C THR A 43 -4.99 -2.52 7.73
N LEU A 44 -3.79 -2.87 8.22
CA LEU A 44 -2.64 -1.97 8.26
C LEU A 44 -1.55 -2.42 7.27
N VAL A 45 -1.10 -1.51 6.41
CA VAL A 45 0.03 -1.73 5.50
C VAL A 45 1.17 -0.80 5.88
N LEU A 46 2.28 -1.40 6.32
CA LEU A 46 3.47 -0.72 6.81
C LEU A 46 4.51 -0.49 5.70
N ASP A 47 5.45 0.41 5.97
CA ASP A 47 6.67 0.63 5.17
C ASP A 47 6.43 0.91 3.67
N MET A 48 5.34 1.61 3.36
CA MET A 48 5.06 2.03 1.99
C MET A 48 5.89 3.26 1.62
N LYS A 49 6.80 3.13 0.65
CA LYS A 49 7.54 4.27 0.09
C LYS A 49 6.58 5.41 -0.29
N LEU A 50 6.93 6.66 0.04
CA LEU A 50 6.09 7.85 -0.20
C LEU A 50 5.53 7.93 -1.63
N HIS A 51 6.36 7.62 -2.64
CA HIS A 51 5.91 7.67 -4.03
C HIS A 51 4.85 6.61 -4.38
N HIS A 52 4.72 5.51 -3.62
CA HIS A 52 3.61 4.58 -3.74
C HIS A 52 2.35 5.16 -3.09
N LEU A 53 2.46 5.73 -1.88
CA LEU A 53 1.35 6.40 -1.22
C LEU A 53 0.77 7.54 -2.07
N GLN A 54 1.64 8.36 -2.69
CA GLN A 54 1.20 9.45 -3.58
C GLN A 54 0.44 8.94 -4.80
N ARG A 55 0.78 7.74 -5.30
CA ARG A 55 0.06 7.12 -6.42
C ARG A 55 -1.30 6.60 -5.98
N VAL A 56 -1.36 5.93 -4.83
CA VAL A 56 -2.63 5.49 -4.25
C VAL A 56 -3.51 6.71 -4.01
N ALA A 57 -2.99 7.74 -3.34
CA ALA A 57 -3.68 8.99 -3.07
C ALA A 57 -4.27 9.65 -4.32
N ARG A 58 -3.48 9.71 -5.41
CA ARG A 58 -3.97 10.22 -6.69
C ARG A 58 -5.07 9.33 -7.26
N CYS A 59 -4.87 8.01 -7.33
CA CYS A 59 -5.83 7.10 -7.94
C CYS A 59 -7.14 7.00 -7.14
N THR A 60 -7.09 7.08 -5.81
CA THR A 60 -8.28 7.06 -4.93
C THR A 60 -8.92 8.43 -4.76
N GLY A 61 -8.21 9.51 -5.11
CA GLY A 61 -8.62 10.89 -4.80
C GLY A 61 -8.59 11.20 -3.29
N SER A 62 -7.81 10.45 -2.51
CA SER A 62 -7.63 10.62 -1.07
C SER A 62 -6.27 11.24 -0.78
N PRO A 63 -6.18 12.40 -0.11
CA PRO A 63 -4.88 12.97 0.27
C PRO A 63 -4.14 12.06 1.26
N ILE A 64 -2.81 12.19 1.31
CA ILE A 64 -2.01 11.66 2.42
C ILE A 64 -2.17 12.66 3.56
N LEU A 65 -2.58 12.18 4.73
CA LEU A 65 -2.88 13.01 5.89
C LEU A 65 -1.94 12.68 7.04
N SER A 66 -1.63 13.69 7.85
CA SER A 66 -1.09 13.46 9.19
C SER A 66 -2.23 13.12 10.16
N CYS A 67 -1.89 12.62 11.34
CA CYS A 67 -2.90 12.24 12.33
C CYS A 67 -3.74 13.44 12.81
N ASP A 68 -3.15 14.64 12.82
CA ASP A 68 -3.82 15.88 13.23
C ASP A 68 -4.81 16.38 12.18
N ASP A 69 -4.57 16.07 10.91
CA ASP A 69 -5.41 16.50 9.78
C ASP A 69 -6.63 15.59 9.55
N LEU A 70 -6.83 14.55 10.35
CA LEU A 70 -7.91 13.58 10.18
C LEU A 70 -9.30 14.15 10.48
N ASN A 71 -9.38 15.31 11.15
CA ASN A 71 -10.66 15.86 11.59
C ASN A 71 -11.52 16.34 10.39
N GLY A 72 -12.75 15.83 10.27
CA GLY A 72 -13.68 16.23 9.22
C GLY A 72 -13.37 15.71 7.81
N GLN A 73 -12.37 14.83 7.67
CA GLN A 73 -12.00 14.25 6.39
C GLN A 73 -12.94 13.09 6.02
N LYS A 74 -13.52 13.16 4.82
CA LYS A 74 -14.27 12.03 4.26
C LYS A 74 -13.29 11.05 3.63
N LEU A 75 -13.24 9.84 4.17
CA LEU A 75 -12.49 8.75 3.55
C LEU A 75 -13.03 8.47 2.14
N ARG A 76 -12.11 8.22 1.21
CA ARG A 76 -12.47 7.75 -0.13
C ARG A 76 -12.55 6.23 -0.11
N HIS A 77 -13.39 5.72 -0.99
CA HIS A 77 -13.67 4.29 -1.08
C HIS A 77 -12.98 3.70 -2.32
N CYS A 78 -12.64 2.42 -2.19
CA CYS A 78 -12.27 1.53 -3.26
C CYS A 78 -13.12 0.26 -3.10
N ASP A 79 -13.35 -0.49 -4.17
CA ASP A 79 -14.26 -1.64 -4.13
C ASP A 79 -13.60 -2.83 -3.44
N SER A 80 -12.30 -3.02 -3.66
CA SER A 80 -11.56 -4.14 -3.08
C SER A 80 -10.08 -3.85 -2.89
N LEU A 81 -9.55 -4.38 -1.78
CA LEU A 81 -8.12 -4.50 -1.52
C LEU A 81 -7.78 -5.97 -1.30
N TYR A 82 -6.81 -6.49 -2.03
CA TYR A 82 -6.38 -7.88 -1.90
C TYR A 82 -4.88 -8.05 -2.19
N PHE A 83 -4.35 -9.19 -1.75
CA PHE A 83 -2.96 -9.58 -1.95
C PHE A 83 -2.89 -10.84 -2.80
N GLU A 84 -2.07 -10.82 -3.83
CA GLU A 84 -1.88 -11.96 -4.73
C GLU A 84 -0.40 -12.32 -4.85
N LYS A 85 -0.11 -13.63 -4.84
CA LYS A 85 1.25 -14.16 -4.97
C LYS A 85 1.53 -14.53 -6.41
N PHE A 86 2.65 -14.04 -6.94
CA PHE A 86 3.15 -14.36 -8.27
C PHE A 86 4.47 -15.09 -8.18
N VAL A 87 4.57 -16.19 -8.92
CA VAL A 87 5.85 -16.89 -9.13
C VAL A 87 6.56 -16.18 -10.27
N GLU A 88 7.80 -15.75 -10.05
CA GLU A 88 8.63 -15.23 -11.12
C GLU A 88 9.24 -16.40 -11.89
N GLU A 89 8.74 -16.61 -13.10
CA GLU A 89 9.14 -17.74 -13.95
C GLU A 89 10.40 -17.46 -14.77
N HIS A 90 10.67 -16.18 -15.06
CA HIS A 90 11.70 -15.78 -16.02
C HIS A 90 12.97 -15.23 -15.38
N ASP A 91 12.92 -14.67 -14.17
CA ASP A 91 14.11 -14.13 -13.50
C ASP A 91 14.81 -15.26 -12.71
N GLY A 92 15.83 -15.87 -13.32
CA GLY A 92 16.88 -16.68 -12.68
C GLY A 92 16.44 -17.79 -11.73
N ALA A 93 16.22 -19.00 -12.26
CA ALA A 93 16.43 -20.20 -11.45
C ALA A 93 17.94 -20.36 -11.25
N VAL A 94 18.47 -19.98 -10.07
CA VAL A 94 19.77 -20.50 -9.64
C VAL A 94 19.63 -22.02 -9.62
N GLU A 95 20.52 -22.76 -10.26
CA GLU A 95 20.50 -24.24 -10.26
C GLU A 95 20.26 -24.77 -8.83
N GLY A 96 19.11 -25.43 -8.62
CA GLY A 96 18.71 -25.98 -7.32
C GLY A 96 17.90 -25.06 -6.39
N GLY A 97 17.58 -23.83 -6.79
CA GLY A 97 16.83 -22.85 -5.98
C GLY A 97 15.31 -22.83 -6.22
N LYS A 98 14.53 -22.46 -5.18
CA LYS A 98 13.10 -22.18 -5.31
C LYS A 98 12.88 -20.92 -6.15
N ARG A 99 11.93 -20.94 -7.08
CA ARG A 99 11.55 -19.77 -7.88
C ARG A 99 11.13 -18.62 -6.94
N PRO A 100 11.53 -17.36 -7.21
CA PRO A 100 11.13 -16.24 -6.38
C PRO A 100 9.61 -16.06 -6.42
N ILE A 101 9.00 -15.85 -5.25
CA ILE A 101 7.57 -15.54 -5.12
C ILE A 101 7.45 -14.09 -4.66
N LYS A 102 6.71 -13.27 -5.41
CA LYS A 102 6.43 -11.88 -5.05
C LYS A 102 4.95 -11.72 -4.71
N THR A 103 4.67 -11.09 -3.59
CA THR A 103 3.30 -10.75 -3.18
C THR A 103 3.03 -9.31 -3.60
N LEU A 104 1.97 -9.08 -4.35
CA LEU A 104 1.51 -7.76 -4.76
C LEU A 104 0.20 -7.41 -4.06
N MET A 105 0.03 -6.13 -3.73
CA MET A 105 -1.20 -5.56 -3.22
C MET A 105 -1.94 -4.87 -4.36
N PHE A 106 -3.24 -5.16 -4.50
CA PHE A 106 -4.13 -4.56 -5.47
C PHE A 106 -5.17 -3.71 -4.76
N ILE A 107 -5.44 -2.53 -5.31
CA ILE A 107 -6.51 -1.63 -4.88
C ILE A 107 -7.33 -1.34 -6.12
N GLU A 108 -8.56 -1.85 -6.16
CA GLU A 108 -9.45 -1.80 -7.32
C GLU A 108 -10.74 -1.03 -7.01
N GLY A 109 -11.48 -0.65 -8.05
CA GLY A 109 -12.71 0.14 -7.88
C GLY A 109 -12.51 1.63 -7.60
N CYS A 110 -11.29 2.13 -7.75
CA CYS A 110 -11.00 3.55 -7.62
C CYS A 110 -11.50 4.34 -8.85
N PRO A 111 -11.86 5.63 -8.71
CA PRO A 111 -12.25 6.48 -9.84
C PRO A 111 -11.18 6.52 -10.95
N THR A 112 -11.48 5.96 -12.12
CA THR A 112 -10.52 5.73 -13.22
C THR A 112 -9.98 7.00 -13.89
N ARG A 113 -10.58 8.17 -13.63
CA ARG A 113 -10.19 9.46 -14.23
C ARG A 113 -8.85 10.00 -13.70
N LEU A 114 -8.35 9.48 -12.57
CA LEU A 114 -7.16 10.02 -11.89
C LEU A 114 -5.87 9.21 -12.15
N GLY A 115 -5.98 8.13 -12.92
CA GLY A 115 -4.88 7.28 -13.35
C GLY A 115 -5.13 5.80 -13.07
N CYS A 116 -4.24 4.97 -13.59
CA CYS A 116 -4.28 3.52 -13.38
C CYS A 116 -2.86 2.96 -13.15
N THR A 117 -2.82 1.71 -12.69
CA THR A 117 -1.61 0.91 -12.62
C THR A 117 -1.84 -0.34 -13.47
N ILE A 118 -0.90 -0.62 -14.38
CA ILE A 118 -0.93 -1.82 -15.22
C ILE A 118 0.17 -2.74 -14.73
N LEU A 119 -0.17 -4.01 -14.51
CA LEU A 119 0.77 -5.07 -14.20
C LEU A 119 1.18 -5.77 -15.49
N LEU A 120 2.46 -5.74 -15.83
CA LEU A 120 3.02 -6.46 -16.97
C LEU A 120 3.59 -7.81 -16.50
N LYS A 121 3.32 -8.88 -17.25
CA LYS A 121 3.72 -10.27 -16.94
C LYS A 121 4.19 -10.99 -18.21
N GLY A 122 4.88 -12.11 -18.07
CA GLY A 122 5.12 -13.10 -19.13
C GLY A 122 6.45 -13.01 -19.90
N LEU A 123 7.34 -12.08 -19.57
CA LEU A 123 8.68 -11.98 -20.16
C LEU A 123 9.72 -11.74 -19.06
N HIS A 124 11.01 -11.92 -19.39
CA HIS A 124 12.13 -11.59 -18.51
C HIS A 124 12.07 -10.10 -18.12
N SER A 125 12.48 -9.76 -16.89
CA SER A 125 12.40 -8.40 -16.36
C SER A 125 13.07 -7.37 -17.28
N ASP A 126 14.17 -7.73 -17.95
CA ASP A 126 14.88 -6.84 -18.88
C ASP A 126 14.08 -6.54 -20.15
N GLU A 127 13.31 -7.49 -20.65
CA GLU A 127 12.40 -7.27 -21.78
C GLU A 127 11.20 -6.42 -21.36
N LEU A 128 10.64 -6.70 -20.17
CA LEU A 128 9.56 -5.89 -19.61
C LEU A 128 9.98 -4.43 -19.40
N LYS A 129 11.25 -4.17 -19.04
CA LYS A 129 11.80 -2.81 -18.95
C LYS A 129 11.84 -2.09 -20.30
N ARG A 130 12.09 -2.81 -21.40
CA ARG A 130 12.08 -2.25 -22.77
C ARG A 130 10.66 -1.91 -23.23
N ILE A 131 9.68 -2.74 -22.86
CA ILE A 131 8.26 -2.55 -23.20
C ILE A 131 7.61 -1.47 -22.33
N LYS A 132 8.13 -1.24 -21.12
CA LYS A 132 7.69 -0.18 -20.21
C LYS A 132 7.89 1.19 -20.87
N MET A 133 6.86 1.66 -21.56
CA MET A 133 6.79 2.98 -22.16
C MET A 133 7.11 4.06 -21.11
N PRO A 134 7.85 5.13 -21.45
CA PRO A 134 8.26 6.17 -20.50
C PRO A 134 7.08 6.89 -19.81
N LYS A 135 5.86 6.76 -20.34
CA LYS A 135 4.63 7.35 -19.79
C LYS A 135 3.81 6.40 -18.90
N VAL A 136 4.14 5.11 -18.84
CA VAL A 136 3.43 4.12 -18.02
C VAL A 136 4.29 3.77 -16.81
N LYS A 137 3.91 4.25 -15.62
CA LYS A 137 4.57 3.85 -14.38
C LYS A 137 4.12 2.45 -13.97
N VAL A 138 4.74 1.42 -14.53
CA VAL A 138 4.55 0.02 -14.10
C VAL A 138 5.11 -0.18 -12.68
N GLN A 139 4.40 -0.88 -11.80
CA GLN A 139 4.93 -1.35 -10.50
C GLN A 139 6.19 -2.18 -10.78
N LYS A 140 7.37 -1.69 -10.39
CA LYS A 140 8.62 -2.42 -10.62
C LYS A 140 8.73 -3.55 -9.60
N LEU A 141 8.95 -4.77 -10.06
CA LEU A 141 9.48 -5.84 -9.24
C LEU A 141 11.01 -5.65 -9.25
N GLY A 142 11.58 -5.21 -8.13
CA GLY A 142 13.03 -5.23 -7.93
C GLY A 142 13.50 -6.64 -7.56
N PRO A 143 14.80 -6.96 -7.71
CA PRO A 143 15.39 -8.16 -7.12
C PRO A 143 15.26 -8.14 -5.59
#